data_AF-A0A124GT41-F1
#
_entry.id   AF-A0A124GT41-F1
#
_cell.length_a   1.000
_cell.length_b   1.000
_cell.length_c   1.000
_cell.angle_alpha   90.00
_cell.angle_beta   90.00
_cell.angle_gamma   90.00
#
_symmetry.space_group_name_H-M   'P 1'
#
loop_
_entity.id
_entity.type
_entity.pdbx_description
1 polymer ?
#
loop_
_entity_poly.entity_id
_entity_poly.type
_entity_poly.pdbx_seq_one_letter_code
_entity_poly.pdbx_strand_id
1 'polypeptide(L)'
;MLLVTAGFTLLTFGVYIPIDYLVVERLSSGISTNLSQFLLAILNAGSFFGRLGAGMIADRIGTYNVFAVVCYLAGIFILAIWIPATSTAGTIVFAVLFGCCSGAYVSLAAARVVKISPLPQIGYRVGLIFLFASIGGLTTNPIAGAILSYGNGSYLGMKVFAGVLLLAGTTCVFGTRLLHTGLKLVAKFGVYFARLMPIRMSRYVTLTNRLRPGLSLFKENSIPYPYQEGH
;
A
#
# COMPACT_ATOMS: atom_id res chain seq x y z
N MET A 1 9.74 11.83 0.48
CA MET A 1 8.97 11.19 1.58
C MET A 1 7.66 11.92 1.83
N LEU A 2 7.67 13.25 2.00
CA LEU A 2 6.45 14.04 2.24
C LEU A 2 5.30 13.74 1.25
N LEU A 3 5.57 13.72 -0.06
CA LEU A 3 4.54 13.43 -1.07
C LEU A 3 3.97 11.99 -0.98
N VAL A 4 4.81 11.01 -0.61
CA VAL A 4 4.36 9.62 -0.38
C VAL A 4 3.47 9.55 0.85
N THR A 5 3.86 10.24 1.92
CA THR A 5 3.09 10.31 3.15
C THR A 5 1.75 11.01 2.93
N ALA A 6 1.74 12.17 2.27
CA ALA A 6 0.51 12.89 1.93
C ALA A 6 -0.41 12.05 1.03
N GLY A 7 0.12 11.45 -0.03
CA GLY A 7 -0.63 10.55 -0.89
C GLY A 7 -1.18 9.33 -0.15
N PHE A 8 -0.41 8.76 0.79
CA PHE A 8 -0.88 7.66 1.63
C PHE A 8 -2.00 8.09 2.56
N THR A 9 -1.91 9.25 3.21
CA THR A 9 -3.00 9.80 4.02
C THR A 9 -4.28 9.99 3.22
N LEU A 10 -4.20 10.50 1.98
CA LEU A 10 -5.35 10.61 1.08
C LEU A 10 -5.97 9.24 0.74
N LEU A 11 -5.12 8.22 0.53
CA LEU A 11 -5.61 6.85 0.32
C LEU A 11 -6.36 6.33 1.54
N THR A 12 -5.87 6.63 2.75
CA THR A 12 -6.53 6.23 4.00
C THR A 12 -7.94 6.80 4.10
N PHE A 13 -8.14 8.07 3.71
CA PHE A 13 -9.47 8.68 3.66
C PHE A 13 -10.45 7.94 2.74
N GLY A 14 -9.97 7.43 1.60
CA GLY A 14 -10.84 6.74 0.66
C GLY A 14 -11.06 5.26 0.97
N VAL A 15 -10.07 4.56 1.54
CA VAL A 15 -10.14 3.10 1.74
C VAL A 15 -11.05 2.68 2.89
N TYR A 16 -11.17 3.50 3.95
CA TYR A 16 -11.96 3.14 5.13
C TYR A 16 -13.47 3.39 4.94
N ILE A 17 -13.88 4.31 4.07
CA ILE A 17 -15.30 4.59 3.83
C ILE A 17 -16.08 3.34 3.39
N PRO A 18 -15.64 2.57 2.37
CA PRO A 18 -16.33 1.33 2.02
C PRO A 18 -16.24 0.24 3.08
N ILE A 19 -15.20 0.25 3.93
CA ILE A 19 -15.09 -0.73 5.02
C ILE A 19 -16.13 -0.44 6.10
N ASP A 20 -16.31 0.83 6.44
CA ASP A 20 -17.12 1.25 7.58
C ASP A 20 -18.60 1.49 7.21
N TYR A 21 -18.88 2.02 6.01
CA TYR A 21 -20.24 2.43 5.63
C TYR A 21 -21.00 1.44 4.74
N LEU A 22 -20.33 0.44 4.15
CA LEU A 22 -21.00 -0.52 3.26
C LEU A 22 -22.15 -1.26 3.95
N VAL A 23 -21.95 -1.71 5.20
CA VAL A 23 -22.98 -2.42 5.96
C VAL A 23 -24.12 -1.47 6.32
N VAL A 24 -23.80 -0.27 6.82
CA VAL A 24 -24.79 0.71 7.27
C VAL A 24 -25.66 1.19 6.12
N GLU A 25 -25.09 1.40 4.94
CA GLU A 25 -25.84 1.75 3.73
C GLU A 25 -26.85 0.65 3.35
N ARG A 26 -26.45 -0.62 3.42
CA ARG A 26 -27.34 -1.72 3.03
C ARG A 26 -28.43 -1.97 4.06
N LEU A 27 -28.13 -1.76 5.35
CA LEU A 27 -29.14 -1.75 6.40
C LEU A 27 -30.18 -0.64 6.18
N SER A 28 -29.76 0.58 5.84
CA SER A 28 -30.69 1.69 5.58
C SER A 28 -31.50 1.51 4.29
N SER A 29 -31.03 0.68 3.36
CA SER A 29 -31.75 0.27 2.14
C SER A 29 -32.84 -0.80 2.39
N GLY A 30 -33.03 -1.26 3.64
CA GLY A 30 -34.05 -2.25 4.01
C GLY A 30 -33.63 -3.72 3.89
N ILE A 31 -32.33 -4.00 3.69
CA ILE A 31 -31.82 -5.39 3.67
C ILE A 31 -31.74 -5.95 5.10
N SER A 32 -32.11 -7.22 5.27
CA SER A 32 -32.07 -7.92 6.57
C SER A 32 -30.70 -7.80 7.27
N THR A 33 -30.70 -7.62 8.59
CA THR A 33 -29.48 -7.42 9.38
C THR A 33 -28.44 -8.52 9.20
N ASN A 34 -28.88 -9.78 9.13
CA ASN A 34 -28.00 -10.93 8.91
C ASN A 34 -27.24 -10.83 7.58
N LEU A 35 -27.94 -10.53 6.49
CA LEU A 35 -27.33 -10.43 5.16
C LEU A 35 -26.36 -9.24 5.06
N SER A 36 -26.68 -8.11 5.68
CA SER A 36 -25.79 -6.94 5.70
C SER A 36 -24.50 -7.21 6.49
N GLN A 37 -24.57 -7.96 7.60
CA GLN A 37 -23.38 -8.37 8.36
C GLN A 37 -22.50 -9.36 7.57
N PHE A 38 -23.10 -10.25 6.76
CA PHE A 38 -22.34 -11.12 5.87
C PHE A 38 -21.50 -10.35 4.85
N LEU A 39 -21.87 -9.14 4.45
CA LEU A 39 -21.05 -8.32 3.54
C LEU A 39 -19.67 -8.00 4.12
N LEU A 40 -19.59 -7.74 5.42
CA LEU A 40 -18.32 -7.48 6.08
C LEU A 40 -17.46 -8.76 6.16
N ALA A 41 -18.09 -9.92 6.40
CA ALA A 41 -17.40 -11.20 6.37
C ALA A 41 -16.86 -11.51 4.95
N ILE A 42 -17.66 -11.27 3.91
CA ILE A 42 -17.27 -11.42 2.50
C ILE A 42 -16.12 -10.48 2.14
N LEU A 43 -16.20 -9.22 2.57
CA LEU A 43 -15.13 -8.23 2.35
C LEU A 43 -13.82 -8.69 3.00
N ASN A 44 -13.86 -9.17 4.23
CA ASN A 44 -12.67 -9.68 4.92
C ASN A 44 -12.13 -10.97 4.28
N ALA A 45 -13.00 -11.86 3.80
CA ALA A 45 -12.59 -13.03 3.03
C ALA A 45 -11.87 -12.61 1.74
N GLY A 46 -12.40 -11.63 1.00
CA GLY A 46 -11.71 -11.01 -0.13
C GLY A 46 -10.36 -10.43 0.27
N SER A 47 -10.29 -9.73 1.41
CA SER A 47 -9.03 -9.18 1.95
C SER A 47 -7.97 -10.24 2.19
N PHE A 48 -8.34 -11.40 2.71
CA PHE A 48 -7.43 -12.52 2.89
C PHE A 48 -6.78 -12.94 1.56
N PHE A 49 -7.58 -13.17 0.52
CA PHE A 49 -7.05 -13.51 -0.81
C PHE A 49 -6.21 -12.38 -1.42
N GLY A 50 -6.63 -11.13 -1.23
CA GLY A 50 -5.87 -9.95 -1.64
C GLY A 50 -4.49 -9.89 -1.00
N ARG A 51 -4.39 -10.18 0.29
CA ARG A 51 -3.11 -10.19 1.03
C ARG A 51 -2.17 -11.27 0.53
N LEU A 52 -2.68 -12.47 0.28
CA LEU A 52 -1.90 -13.59 -0.24
C LEU A 52 -1.40 -13.31 -1.67
N GLY A 53 -2.29 -12.88 -2.57
CA GLY A 53 -1.96 -12.63 -3.96
C GLY A 53 -1.02 -11.43 -4.15
N ALA A 54 -1.21 -10.36 -3.37
CA ALA A 54 -0.46 -9.12 -3.54
C ALA A 54 1.05 -9.30 -3.33
N GLY A 55 1.46 -10.09 -2.34
CA GLY A 55 2.88 -10.37 -2.09
C GLY A 55 3.52 -11.10 -3.27
N MET A 56 2.89 -12.19 -3.71
CA MET A 56 3.37 -13.01 -4.84
C MET A 56 3.49 -12.21 -6.14
N ILE A 57 2.51 -11.35 -6.42
CA ILE A 57 2.51 -10.51 -7.61
C ILE A 57 3.57 -9.39 -7.47
N ALA A 58 3.69 -8.79 -6.28
CA ALA A 58 4.65 -7.72 -6.01
C ALA A 58 6.11 -8.16 -6.19
N ASP A 59 6.42 -9.42 -5.92
CA ASP A 59 7.76 -9.96 -6.15
C ASP A 59 8.11 -10.07 -7.65
N ARG A 60 7.11 -10.22 -8.53
CA ARG A 60 7.32 -10.33 -9.98
C ARG A 60 7.34 -8.98 -10.68
N ILE A 61 6.35 -8.12 -10.43
CA ILE A 61 6.16 -6.86 -11.17
C ILE A 61 6.51 -5.59 -10.37
N GLY A 62 6.89 -5.75 -9.11
CA GLY A 62 7.36 -4.68 -8.22
C GLY A 62 6.26 -4.10 -7.33
N THR A 63 6.58 -3.97 -6.03
CA THR A 63 5.66 -3.55 -4.96
C THR A 63 4.93 -2.23 -5.25
N TYR A 64 5.61 -1.24 -5.83
CA TYR A 64 4.99 0.05 -6.17
C TYR A 64 4.00 -0.04 -7.34
N ASN A 65 4.24 -0.93 -8.32
CA ASN A 65 3.35 -1.10 -9.48
C ASN A 65 2.04 -1.73 -9.01
N VAL A 66 2.16 -2.85 -8.28
CA VAL A 66 0.99 -3.56 -7.76
C VAL A 66 0.15 -2.67 -6.87
N PHE A 67 0.79 -1.94 -5.95
CA PHE A 67 0.06 -1.04 -5.06
C PHE A 67 -0.72 0.03 -5.83
N ALA A 68 -0.11 0.66 -6.85
CA ALA A 68 -0.80 1.67 -7.64
C ALA A 68 -1.98 1.08 -8.41
N VAL A 69 -1.79 -0.06 -9.08
CA VAL A 69 -2.87 -0.76 -9.80
C VAL A 69 -4.02 -1.11 -8.87
N VAL A 70 -3.70 -1.69 -7.71
CA VAL A 70 -4.69 -2.06 -6.69
C VAL A 70 -5.48 -0.85 -6.18
N CYS A 71 -4.82 0.27 -5.91
CA CYS A 71 -5.49 1.46 -5.40
C CYS A 71 -6.34 2.15 -6.49
N TYR A 72 -5.89 2.14 -7.75
CA TYR A 72 -6.71 2.60 -8.87
C TYR A 72 -7.95 1.71 -9.06
N LEU A 73 -7.78 0.39 -9.03
CA LEU A 73 -8.89 -0.56 -9.11
C LEU A 73 -9.87 -0.36 -7.95
N ALA A 74 -9.39 -0.16 -6.72
CA ALA A 74 -10.24 0.15 -5.58
C ALA A 74 -11.09 1.41 -5.80
N GLY A 75 -10.47 2.51 -6.26
CA GLY A 75 -11.18 3.75 -6.58
C GLY A 75 -12.19 3.57 -7.72
N ILE A 76 -11.82 2.85 -8.78
CA ILE A 76 -12.70 2.53 -9.90
C ILE A 76 -13.87 1.66 -9.43
N PHE A 77 -13.65 0.63 -8.61
CA PHE A 77 -14.72 -0.23 -8.11
C PHE A 77 -15.70 0.52 -7.22
N ILE A 78 -15.23 1.50 -6.43
CA ILE A 78 -16.13 2.39 -5.69
C ILE A 78 -17.01 3.17 -6.68
N LEU A 79 -16.42 3.82 -7.68
CA LEU A 79 -17.17 4.72 -8.57
C LEU A 79 -18.06 3.96 -9.57
N ALA A 80 -17.58 2.85 -10.12
CA ALA A 80 -18.22 2.13 -11.22
C ALA A 80 -19.10 0.97 -10.74
N ILE A 81 -18.86 0.42 -9.55
CA ILE A 81 -19.62 -0.73 -9.03
C ILE A 81 -20.44 -0.30 -7.81
N TRP A 82 -19.84 0.32 -6.80
CA TRP A 82 -20.55 0.62 -5.55
C TRP A 82 -21.61 1.72 -5.71
N ILE A 83 -21.35 2.76 -6.52
CA ILE A 83 -22.35 3.80 -6.80
C ILE A 83 -23.61 3.23 -7.46
N PRO A 84 -23.54 2.49 -8.59
CA PRO A 84 -24.73 1.93 -9.23
C PRO A 84 -25.28 0.65 -8.59
N ALA A 85 -24.59 0.05 -7.61
CA ALA A 85 -25.04 -1.18 -6.96
C ALA A 85 -26.31 -0.97 -6.11
N THR A 86 -27.47 -1.21 -6.73
CA THR A 86 -28.79 -1.25 -6.10
C THR A 86 -29.20 -2.67 -5.69
N SER A 87 -28.60 -3.69 -6.30
CA SER A 87 -28.91 -5.10 -6.01
C SER A 87 -27.98 -5.71 -4.96
N THR A 88 -28.48 -6.72 -4.24
CA THR A 88 -27.67 -7.52 -3.30
C THR A 88 -26.48 -8.16 -4.01
N ALA A 89 -26.70 -8.73 -5.20
CA ALA A 89 -25.63 -9.36 -5.98
C ALA A 89 -24.53 -8.35 -6.35
N GLY A 90 -24.89 -7.15 -6.82
CA GLY A 90 -23.91 -6.10 -7.14
C GLY A 90 -23.10 -5.66 -5.92
N THR A 91 -23.73 -5.63 -4.75
CA THR A 91 -23.07 -5.32 -3.49
C THR A 91 -22.08 -6.41 -3.06
N ILE A 92 -22.46 -7.69 -3.21
CA ILE A 92 -21.58 -8.83 -2.91
C ILE A 92 -20.36 -8.82 -3.83
N VAL A 93 -20.58 -8.61 -5.14
CA VAL A 93 -19.49 -8.49 -6.11
C VAL A 93 -18.55 -7.35 -5.74
N PHE A 94 -19.09 -6.18 -5.39
CA PHE A 94 -18.29 -5.07 -4.88
C PHE A 94 -17.49 -5.45 -3.63
N ALA A 95 -18.13 -6.08 -2.63
CA ALA A 95 -17.48 -6.48 -1.39
C ALA A 95 -16.28 -7.41 -1.61
N VAL A 96 -16.42 -8.38 -2.52
CA VAL A 96 -15.32 -9.30 -2.90
C VAL A 96 -14.19 -8.54 -3.60
N LEU A 97 -14.51 -7.78 -4.64
CA LEU A 97 -13.50 -7.06 -5.46
C LEU A 97 -12.76 -6.00 -4.65
N PHE A 98 -13.51 -5.19 -3.90
CA PHE A 98 -12.95 -4.18 -3.01
C PHE A 98 -12.19 -4.82 -1.84
N GLY A 99 -12.70 -5.92 -1.28
CA GLY A 99 -12.01 -6.72 -0.27
C GLY A 99 -10.63 -7.16 -0.73
N CYS A 100 -10.53 -7.75 -1.93
CA CYS A 100 -9.24 -8.10 -2.53
C CYS A 100 -8.30 -6.90 -2.65
N CYS A 101 -8.81 -5.75 -3.09
CA CYS A 101 -7.99 -4.56 -3.22
C CYS A 101 -7.53 -3.99 -1.86
N SER A 102 -8.41 -3.95 -0.86
CA SER A 102 -8.09 -3.45 0.47
C SER A 102 -7.06 -4.33 1.18
N GLY A 103 -7.15 -5.65 1.03
CA GLY A 103 -6.14 -6.58 1.55
C GLY A 103 -4.77 -6.37 0.91
N ALA A 104 -4.75 -6.22 -0.42
CA ALA A 104 -3.53 -5.91 -1.15
C ALA A 104 -2.93 -4.55 -0.76
N TYR A 105 -3.77 -3.53 -0.56
CA TYR A 105 -3.35 -2.21 -0.05
C TYR A 105 -2.62 -2.33 1.29
N VAL A 106 -3.20 -3.04 2.26
CA VAL A 106 -2.58 -3.18 3.60
C VAL A 106 -1.25 -3.93 3.53
N SER A 107 -1.18 -5.06 2.81
CA SER A 107 0.06 -5.84 2.68
C SER A 107 1.20 -5.04 2.04
N LEU A 108 0.87 -4.24 1.02
CA LEU A 108 1.87 -3.51 0.25
C LEU A 108 2.18 -2.13 0.84
N ALA A 109 1.39 -1.64 1.81
CA ALA A 109 1.61 -0.34 2.44
C ALA A 109 3.01 -0.22 3.05
N ALA A 110 3.36 -1.14 3.96
CA ALA A 110 4.67 -1.17 4.61
C ALA A 110 5.77 -1.67 3.66
N ALA A 111 5.48 -2.71 2.86
CA ALA A 111 6.46 -3.33 1.97
C ALA A 111 7.09 -2.33 0.97
N ARG A 112 6.31 -1.35 0.49
CA ARG A 112 6.83 -0.29 -0.39
C ARG A 112 7.89 0.55 0.29
N VAL A 113 7.61 0.96 1.52
CA VAL A 113 8.50 1.83 2.31
C VAL A 113 9.81 1.11 2.61
N VAL A 114 9.73 -0.19 2.92
CA VAL A 114 10.91 -1.05 3.12
C VAL A 114 11.81 -1.02 1.88
N LYS A 115 11.24 -1.15 0.67
CA LYS A 115 12.02 -1.22 -0.58
C LYS A 115 12.79 0.05 -0.93
N ILE A 116 12.31 1.23 -0.51
CA ILE A 116 12.93 2.54 -0.83
C ILE A 116 13.74 3.13 0.33
N SER A 117 13.83 2.42 1.46
CA SER A 117 14.45 2.93 2.67
C SER A 117 15.78 2.24 2.97
N PRO A 118 16.81 2.99 3.39
CA PRO A 118 18.02 2.39 3.95
C PRO A 118 17.67 1.56 5.19
N LEU A 119 18.34 0.41 5.40
CA LEU A 119 18.06 -0.52 6.50
C LEU A 119 17.89 0.17 7.88
N PRO A 120 18.78 1.09 8.31
CA PRO A 120 18.64 1.74 9.62
C PRO A 120 17.42 2.67 9.75
N GLN A 121 16.80 3.01 8.62
CA GLN A 121 15.75 4.03 8.53
C GLN A 121 14.35 3.45 8.29
N ILE A 122 14.24 2.14 8.07
CA ILE A 122 12.97 1.47 7.75
C ILE A 122 11.94 1.70 8.87
N GLY A 123 12.34 1.45 10.12
CA GLY A 123 11.43 1.51 11.26
C GLY A 123 10.74 2.87 11.41
N TYR A 124 11.51 3.96 11.47
CA TYR A 124 10.92 5.28 11.65
C TYR A 124 10.15 5.75 10.40
N ARG A 125 10.57 5.38 9.18
CA ARG A 125 9.85 5.77 7.95
C ARG A 125 8.50 5.06 7.83
N VAL A 126 8.44 3.78 8.18
CA VAL A 126 7.18 3.02 8.27
C VAL A 126 6.30 3.64 9.37
N GLY A 127 6.87 3.91 10.54
CA GLY A 127 6.18 4.55 11.65
C GLY A 127 5.57 5.91 11.27
N LEU A 128 6.32 6.78 10.61
CA LEU A 128 5.82 8.08 10.15
C LEU A 128 4.64 7.93 9.19
N ILE A 129 4.71 7.00 8.23
CA ILE A 129 3.62 6.80 7.27
C ILE A 129 2.34 6.32 7.96
N PHE A 130 2.43 5.41 8.92
CA PHE A 130 1.27 4.98 9.70
C PHE A 130 0.77 6.04 10.68
N LEU A 131 1.66 6.86 11.24
CA LEU A 131 1.29 7.98 12.10
C LEU A 131 0.42 9.01 11.36
N PHE A 132 0.80 9.38 10.14
CA PHE A 132 -0.02 10.29 9.33
C PHE A 132 -1.26 9.60 8.74
N ALA A 133 -1.21 8.29 8.53
CA ALA A 133 -2.38 7.53 8.09
C ALA A 133 -3.45 7.44 9.18
N SER A 134 -3.08 7.32 10.45
CA SER A 134 -4.03 7.22 11.56
C SER A 134 -4.92 8.46 11.68
N ILE A 135 -4.38 9.65 11.35
CA ILE A 135 -5.16 10.89 11.26
C ILE A 135 -6.30 10.71 10.25
N GLY A 136 -5.98 10.20 9.05
CA GLY A 136 -6.97 9.85 8.04
C GLY A 136 -7.97 8.84 8.60
N GLY A 137 -7.50 7.69 9.11
CA GLY A 137 -8.37 6.64 9.64
C GLY A 137 -9.35 7.12 10.73
N LEU A 138 -8.91 8.01 11.64
CA LEU A 138 -9.73 8.55 12.70
C LEU A 138 -10.76 9.58 12.19
N THR A 139 -10.34 10.47 11.31
CA THR A 139 -11.17 11.60 10.85
C THR A 139 -12.07 11.25 9.66
N THR A 140 -11.81 10.14 8.97
CA THR A 140 -12.60 9.69 7.82
C THR A 140 -14.07 9.49 8.17
N ASN A 141 -14.37 8.77 9.24
CA ASN A 141 -15.75 8.47 9.63
C ASN A 141 -16.58 9.72 9.98
N PRO A 142 -16.12 10.66 10.82
CA PRO A 142 -16.89 11.88 11.05
C PRO A 142 -17.04 12.75 9.79
N ILE A 143 -16.04 12.84 8.91
CA ILE A 143 -16.16 13.55 7.63
C ILE A 143 -17.21 12.88 6.73
N ALA A 144 -17.14 11.55 6.61
CA ALA A 144 -18.07 10.75 5.84
C ALA A 144 -19.52 10.89 6.37
N GLY A 145 -19.68 10.90 7.70
CA GLY A 145 -20.96 11.18 8.37
C GLY A 145 -21.48 12.59 8.11
N ALA A 146 -20.62 13.61 8.14
CA ALA A 146 -21.02 14.98 7.80
C ALA A 146 -21.48 15.11 6.34
N ILE A 147 -20.79 14.43 5.41
CA ILE A 147 -21.19 14.36 3.99
C ILE A 147 -22.57 13.68 3.86
N LEU A 148 -22.79 12.59 4.59
CA LEU A 148 -24.07 11.86 4.58
C LEU A 148 -25.22 12.74 5.11
N SER A 149 -25.01 13.46 6.20
CA SER A 149 -26.00 14.37 6.79
C SER A 149 -26.33 15.53 5.84
N TYR A 150 -25.33 16.13 5.18
CA TYR A 150 -25.54 17.19 4.20
C TYR A 150 -26.28 16.69 2.95
N GLY A 151 -26.06 15.43 2.57
CA GLY A 151 -26.73 14.76 1.46
C GLY A 151 -28.15 14.26 1.77
N ASN A 152 -28.78 14.69 2.87
CA ASN A 152 -30.09 14.22 3.32
C ASN A 152 -30.21 12.68 3.42
N GLY A 153 -29.14 12.01 3.87
CA GLY A 153 -29.08 10.54 3.95
C GLY A 153 -28.65 9.84 2.65
N SER A 154 -28.30 10.59 1.61
CA SER A 154 -27.72 10.02 0.38
C SER A 154 -26.24 9.65 0.56
N TYR A 155 -25.94 8.37 0.35
CA TYR A 155 -24.57 7.84 0.38
C TYR A 155 -23.75 8.18 -0.87
N LEU A 156 -24.32 8.89 -1.86
CA LEU A 156 -23.60 9.20 -3.11
C LEU A 156 -22.38 10.09 -2.84
N GLY A 157 -22.53 11.14 -2.04
CA GLY A 157 -21.45 12.11 -1.79
C GLY A 157 -20.21 11.46 -1.18
N MET A 158 -20.40 10.59 -0.19
CA MET A 158 -19.27 9.90 0.47
C MET A 158 -18.62 8.85 -0.43
N LYS A 159 -19.38 8.18 -1.30
CA LYS A 159 -18.82 7.26 -2.31
C LYS A 159 -17.96 7.98 -3.32
N VAL A 160 -18.42 9.13 -3.83
CA VAL A 160 -17.64 9.97 -4.74
C VAL A 160 -16.37 10.48 -4.05
N PHE A 161 -16.51 10.99 -2.82
CA PHE A 161 -15.36 11.43 -2.01
C PHE A 161 -14.34 10.30 -1.83
N ALA A 162 -14.78 9.09 -1.47
CA ALA A 162 -13.91 7.94 -1.29
C ALA A 162 -13.18 7.55 -2.58
N GLY A 163 -13.91 7.43 -3.69
CA GLY A 163 -13.35 7.05 -4.98
C GLY A 163 -12.36 8.09 -5.51
N VAL A 164 -12.70 9.37 -5.46
CA VAL A 164 -11.84 10.47 -5.91
C VAL A 164 -10.57 10.55 -5.06
N LEU A 165 -10.66 10.43 -3.74
CA LEU A 165 -9.46 10.45 -2.88
C LEU A 165 -8.56 9.24 -3.10
N LEU A 166 -9.11 8.06 -3.39
CA LEU A 166 -8.29 6.91 -3.79
C LEU A 166 -7.55 7.20 -5.09
N LEU A 167 -8.22 7.73 -6.12
CA LEU A 167 -7.58 8.05 -7.39
C LEU A 167 -6.52 9.16 -7.25
N ALA A 168 -6.83 10.23 -6.51
CA ALA A 168 -5.93 11.36 -6.26
C ALA A 168 -4.71 10.94 -5.42
N GLY A 169 -4.94 10.20 -4.34
CA GLY A 169 -3.88 9.65 -3.49
C GLY A 169 -2.97 8.68 -4.25
N THR A 170 -3.55 7.81 -5.09
CA THR A 170 -2.79 6.91 -5.96
C THR A 170 -1.94 7.69 -6.95
N THR A 171 -2.50 8.72 -7.58
CA THR A 171 -1.78 9.59 -8.51
C THR A 171 -0.61 10.30 -7.83
N CYS A 172 -0.79 10.81 -6.61
CA CYS A 172 0.29 11.40 -5.82
C CYS A 172 1.42 10.40 -5.53
N VAL A 173 1.06 9.21 -5.05
CA VAL A 173 2.02 8.14 -4.73
C VAL A 173 2.75 7.67 -5.98
N PHE A 174 2.04 7.48 -7.08
CA PHE A 174 2.60 7.01 -8.35
C PHE A 174 3.44 8.09 -9.04
N GLY A 175 3.01 9.35 -9.00
CA GLY A 175 3.78 10.50 -9.47
C GLY A 175 5.10 10.64 -8.73
N THR A 176 5.10 10.44 -7.40
CA THR A 176 6.35 10.44 -6.62
C THR A 176 7.33 9.37 -7.10
N ARG A 177 6.83 8.20 -7.49
CA ARG A 177 7.66 7.13 -8.02
C ARG A 177 8.23 7.50 -9.40
N LEU A 178 7.40 8.04 -10.30
CA LEU A 178 7.84 8.49 -11.63
C LEU A 178 8.97 9.53 -11.52
N LEU A 179 8.84 10.49 -10.58
CA LEU A 179 9.85 11.51 -10.33
C LEU A 179 11.19 10.94 -9.81
N HIS A 180 11.16 9.89 -8.98
CA HIS A 180 12.39 9.30 -8.41
C HIS A 180 13.03 8.18 -9.24
N THR A 181 12.27 7.51 -10.12
CA THR A 181 12.75 6.33 -10.88
C THR A 181 12.76 6.50 -12.40
N GLY A 182 12.26 7.63 -12.91
CA GLY A 182 12.04 7.83 -14.35
C GLY A 182 10.98 6.89 -14.93
N LEU A 183 10.76 6.92 -16.25
CA LEU A 183 9.77 6.12 -16.99
C LEU A 183 10.12 4.61 -17.10
N LYS A 184 10.91 4.04 -16.18
CA LYS A 184 11.20 2.60 -16.19
C LYS A 184 10.09 1.84 -15.45
N LEU A 185 9.02 1.53 -16.18
CA LEU A 185 7.84 0.77 -15.73
C LEU A 185 8.17 -0.63 -15.16
N VAL A 186 9.32 -1.20 -15.51
CA VAL A 186 9.76 -2.54 -15.11
C VAL A 186 11.19 -2.53 -14.52
N ALA A 187 11.47 -1.65 -13.57
CA ALA A 187 12.68 -1.81 -12.75
C ALA A 187 12.36 -2.73 -11.55
N LYS A 188 12.82 -4.00 -11.61
CA LYS A 188 12.83 -4.91 -10.45
C LYS A 188 13.60 -4.25 -9.30
N PHE A 189 12.87 -3.74 -8.31
CA PHE A 189 13.46 -3.18 -7.08
C PHE A 189 13.91 -4.32 -6.16
N GLY A 190 15.09 -4.86 -6.49
CA GLY A 190 15.78 -5.90 -5.73
C GLY A 190 17.30 -5.92 -5.96
N VAL A 191 17.80 -5.41 -7.09
CA VAL A 191 19.22 -5.59 -7.46
C VAL A 191 20.03 -4.28 -7.47
N TYR A 192 19.40 -3.10 -7.48
CA TYR A 192 20.14 -1.83 -7.59
C TYR A 192 20.70 -1.28 -6.26
N PHE A 193 20.12 -1.63 -5.11
CA PHE A 193 20.68 -1.19 -3.82
C PHE A 193 22.01 -1.91 -3.52
N ALA A 194 22.14 -3.18 -3.92
CA ALA A 194 23.40 -3.92 -3.85
C ALA A 194 24.47 -3.38 -4.83
N ARG A 195 24.06 -2.74 -5.94
CA ARG A 195 24.98 -2.24 -6.97
C ARG A 195 25.53 -0.83 -6.71
N LEU A 196 24.93 -0.07 -5.80
CA LEU A 196 25.40 1.27 -5.39
C LEU A 196 26.26 1.25 -4.12
N MET A 197 26.27 0.14 -3.39
CA MET A 197 27.09 -0.04 -2.19
C MET A 197 28.60 -0.34 -2.43
N PRO A 198 29.09 -0.79 -3.61
CA PRO A 198 30.53 -1.05 -3.77
C PRO A 198 31.39 0.22 -3.82
N ILE A 199 30.82 1.38 -4.18
CA ILE A 199 31.64 2.58 -4.48
C ILE A 199 32.08 3.34 -3.22
N ARG A 200 31.33 3.22 -2.11
CA ARG A 200 31.72 3.87 -0.83
C ARG A 200 32.63 3.02 0.05
N MET A 201 32.61 1.69 -0.06
CA MET A 201 33.48 0.81 0.73
C MET A 201 34.92 0.78 0.18
N SER A 202 35.10 0.91 -1.14
CA SER A 202 36.44 0.94 -1.77
C SER A 202 37.30 2.09 -1.27
N ARG A 203 36.73 3.29 -1.06
CA ARG A 203 37.50 4.43 -0.52
C ARG A 203 37.96 4.22 0.92
N TYR A 204 37.18 3.54 1.76
CA TYR A 204 37.58 3.30 3.15
C TYR A 204 38.73 2.29 3.25
N VAL A 205 38.70 1.21 2.47
CA VAL A 205 39.77 0.19 2.44
C VAL A 205 41.07 0.77 1.85
N THR A 206 40.98 1.62 0.83
CA THR A 206 42.17 2.29 0.27
C THR A 206 42.73 3.38 1.19
N LEU A 207 41.89 4.10 1.95
CA LEU A 207 42.32 5.11 2.92
C LEU A 207 42.97 4.49 4.17
N THR A 208 42.45 3.37 4.67
CA THR A 208 43.08 2.66 5.80
C THR A 208 44.43 2.06 5.42
N ASN A 209 44.57 1.53 4.20
CA ASN A 209 45.87 1.00 3.72
C ASN A 209 46.91 2.08 3.43
N ARG A 210 46.50 3.34 3.18
CA ARG A 210 47.43 4.47 3.04
C ARG A 210 47.88 5.07 4.38
N LEU A 211 47.07 4.93 5.44
CA LEU A 211 47.36 5.54 6.74
C LEU A 211 48.08 4.60 7.72
N ARG A 212 48.11 3.27 7.48
CA ARG A 212 48.86 2.29 8.30
C ARG A 212 49.42 1.14 7.44
N PRO A 213 50.64 1.27 6.89
CA PRO A 213 51.22 0.24 6.01
C PRO A 213 51.70 -1.04 6.71
N GLY A 214 51.29 -1.33 7.96
CA GLY A 214 51.83 -2.42 8.78
C GLY A 214 50.81 -3.38 9.40
N LEU A 215 49.53 -3.33 9.02
CA LEU A 215 48.47 -4.16 9.62
C LEU A 215 47.99 -5.31 8.71
N SER A 216 48.86 -5.83 7.84
CA SER A 216 48.56 -6.97 6.96
C SER A 216 48.74 -8.35 7.62
N LEU A 217 48.96 -8.43 8.94
CA LEU A 217 49.30 -9.70 9.60
C LEU A 217 48.30 -10.18 10.65
N PHE A 218 47.13 -9.55 10.81
CA PHE A 218 46.14 -10.02 11.78
C PHE A 218 44.77 -10.31 11.16
N LYS A 219 44.47 -11.62 11.15
CA LYS A 219 43.18 -12.29 10.92
C LYS A 219 42.73 -12.50 9.48
N GLU A 220 43.50 -13.34 8.79
CA GLU A 220 42.94 -14.39 7.95
C GLU A 220 42.63 -15.59 8.86
N ASN A 221 41.43 -15.61 9.46
CA ASN A 221 40.78 -16.83 9.94
C ASN A 221 39.39 -16.52 10.53
N SER A 222 38.41 -17.36 10.20
CA SER A 222 36.98 -17.37 10.56
C SER A 222 36.11 -16.42 9.69
N ILE A 223 35.14 -16.83 8.85
CA ILE A 223 34.24 -18.00 8.77
C ILE A 223 33.73 -18.12 7.29
N PRO A 224 33.41 -19.33 6.77
CA PRO A 224 33.25 -19.60 5.34
C PRO A 224 31.86 -19.29 4.76
N TYR A 225 31.82 -18.96 3.47
CA TYR A 225 30.61 -18.93 2.65
C TYR A 225 30.18 -20.36 2.29
N PRO A 226 28.91 -20.76 2.48
CA PRO A 226 28.36 -21.90 1.77
C PRO A 226 27.51 -21.39 0.60
N TYR A 227 28.02 -21.55 -0.62
CA TYR A 227 27.18 -21.72 -1.80
C TYR A 227 27.83 -22.81 -2.67
N GLN A 228 27.33 -24.04 -2.49
CA GLN A 228 27.57 -25.14 -3.41
C GLN A 228 26.61 -24.97 -4.58
N GLU A 229 27.15 -24.71 -5.77
CA GLU A 229 26.53 -25.07 -7.04
C GLU A 229 26.60 -26.60 -7.20
N GLY A 230 25.57 -27.21 -7.79
CA GLY A 230 25.64 -28.62 -8.17
C GLY A 230 24.35 -29.20 -8.73
N HIS A 231 24.28 -29.19 -10.07
CA HIS A 231 23.51 -30.07 -10.98
C HIS A 231 22.02 -29.81 -11.20
#